data_AF-J9F4A6-F1
#
_entry.id   AF-J9F4A6-F1
#
_cell.length_a   1.000
_cell.length_b   1.000
_cell.length_c   1.000
_cell.angle_alpha   90.00
_cell.angle_beta   90.00
_cell.angle_gamma   90.00
#
_symmetry.space_group_name_H-M   'P 1'
#
loop_
_entity.id
_entity.type
_entity.pdbx_description
1 polymer ?
#
loop_
_entity_poly.entity_id
_entity_poly.type
_entity_poly.pdbx_seq_one_letter_code
_entity_poly.pdbx_strand_id
1 'polypeptide(L)'
;MNIESGYYDFENIWLVYDSLKVITYHKDKHQFPKWVNETVWNKITEMFNLWGQYEYSTDLLKRLQGGELWKEIFARLNNLMKEHSTWEQKMYAYSAHDDTLAVLLSMFGMKLTAYPPYAALVLLETHRIDNQFILQWKNLEAATSNFIPLNWEMECDPFVLYRKMSTFGLFISMISIVAVISCQILKTHLMKRKVYGDRTVLPSDADVALLREDVIR
;
A
#
# COMPACT_ATOMS: atom_id res chain seq x y z
N MET A 1 -8.52 32.85 1.26
CA MET A 1 -7.70 32.59 0.06
C MET A 1 -6.79 33.79 -0.11
N ASN A 2 -5.53 33.69 0.32
CA ASN A 2 -4.57 34.81 0.23
C ASN A 2 -3.93 34.77 -1.16
N ILE A 3 -4.61 35.36 -2.15
CA ILE A 3 -4.13 35.46 -3.54
C ILE A 3 -3.01 36.52 -3.66
N GLU A 4 -2.74 37.25 -2.56
CA GLU A 4 -1.80 38.38 -2.53
C GLU A 4 -0.33 38.02 -2.75
N SER A 5 0.09 36.76 -2.60
CA SER A 5 1.51 36.40 -2.66
C SER A 5 2.01 35.93 -4.03
N GLY A 6 1.13 35.72 -5.03
CA GLY A 6 1.55 35.23 -6.35
C GLY A 6 2.17 33.82 -6.36
N TYR A 7 2.15 33.10 -5.23
CA TYR A 7 2.59 31.73 -5.12
C TYR A 7 1.41 30.80 -5.42
N TYR A 8 1.49 30.06 -6.52
CA TYR A 8 0.61 28.93 -6.78
C TYR A 8 1.09 27.76 -5.91
N ASP A 9 0.37 27.52 -4.81
CA ASP A 9 0.58 26.34 -3.98
C ASP A 9 0.22 25.07 -4.76
N PHE A 10 0.99 24.00 -4.54
CA PHE A 10 0.65 22.67 -5.03
C PHE A 10 -0.75 22.25 -4.57
N GLU A 11 -1.17 22.67 -3.37
CA GLU A 11 -2.53 22.47 -2.86
C GLU A 11 -3.63 23.04 -3.76
N ASN A 12 -3.32 24.04 -4.61
CA ASN A 12 -4.30 24.69 -5.47
C ASN A 12 -4.34 24.11 -6.90
N ILE A 13 -3.58 23.05 -7.18
CA ILE A 13 -3.54 22.46 -8.54
C ILE A 13 -4.92 21.99 -9.01
N TRP A 14 -5.77 21.52 -8.09
CA TRP A 14 -7.13 21.04 -8.39
C TRP A 14 -7.99 22.13 -9.02
N LEU A 15 -7.84 23.40 -8.65
CA LEU A 15 -8.60 24.52 -9.22
C LEU A 15 -8.38 24.65 -10.73
N VAL A 16 -7.13 24.48 -11.15
CA VAL A 16 -6.75 24.53 -12.57
C VAL A 16 -7.15 23.24 -13.26
N TYR A 17 -6.85 22.09 -12.65
CA TYR A 17 -7.16 20.79 -13.21
C TYR A 17 -8.66 20.62 -13.46
N ASP A 18 -9.51 20.88 -12.46
CA ASP A 18 -10.95 20.66 -12.55
C ASP A 18 -11.60 21.53 -13.62
N SER A 19 -11.26 22.83 -13.64
CA SER A 19 -11.72 23.77 -14.66
C SER A 19 -11.38 23.29 -16.08
N LEU A 20 -10.15 22.82 -16.30
CA LEU A 20 -9.73 22.29 -17.60
C LEU A 20 -10.39 20.92 -17.87
N LYS A 21 -10.53 20.06 -16.86
CA LYS A 21 -11.16 18.75 -16.98
C LYS A 21 -12.60 18.87 -17.48
N VAL A 22 -13.38 19.81 -16.97
CA VAL A 22 -14.74 20.10 -17.44
C VAL A 22 -14.77 20.46 -18.92
N ILE A 23 -13.83 21.26 -19.41
CA ILE A 23 -13.72 21.60 -20.84
C ILE A 23 -13.54 20.34 -21.69
N THR A 24 -12.84 19.31 -21.18
CA THR A 24 -12.66 18.06 -21.92
C THR A 24 -13.96 17.29 -22.17
N TYR A 25 -14.99 17.50 -21.35
CA TYR A 25 -16.33 16.91 -21.51
C TYR A 25 -17.28 17.78 -22.35
N HIS A 26 -16.98 19.07 -22.49
CA HIS A 26 -17.80 20.05 -23.22
C HIS A 26 -17.04 20.74 -24.34
N LYS A 27 -16.24 19.97 -25.10
CA LYS A 27 -15.42 20.46 -26.22
C LYS A 27 -16.23 21.10 -27.35
N ASP A 28 -17.52 20.83 -27.40
CA ASP A 28 -18.48 21.44 -28.32
C ASP A 28 -18.75 22.93 -27.98
N LYS A 29 -18.61 23.33 -26.72
CA LYS A 29 -18.93 24.68 -26.22
C LYS A 29 -17.71 25.45 -25.75
N HIS A 30 -16.68 24.73 -25.32
CA HIS A 30 -15.49 25.32 -24.72
C HIS A 30 -14.23 24.79 -25.39
N GLN A 31 -13.26 25.69 -25.52
CA GLN A 31 -11.92 25.34 -25.98
C GLN A 31 -10.93 25.59 -24.86
N PHE A 32 -9.85 24.82 -24.87
CA PHE A 32 -8.74 25.08 -23.97
C PHE A 32 -8.16 26.48 -24.19
N PRO A 33 -7.74 27.17 -23.12
CA PRO A 33 -6.95 28.38 -23.24
C PRO A 33 -5.70 28.15 -24.11
N LYS A 34 -5.25 29.18 -24.83
CA LYS A 34 -4.14 29.08 -25.80
C LYS A 34 -2.83 28.52 -25.22
N TRP A 35 -2.62 28.66 -23.91
CA TRP A 35 -1.42 28.18 -23.22
C TRP A 35 -1.50 26.68 -22.84
N VAL A 36 -2.68 26.07 -22.88
CA VAL A 36 -2.88 24.64 -22.58
C VAL A 36 -2.72 23.84 -23.87
N ASN A 37 -1.51 23.36 -24.10
CA ASN A 37 -1.24 22.31 -25.09
C ASN A 37 -1.23 20.92 -24.41
N GLU A 38 -1.06 19.87 -25.20
CA GLU A 38 -1.05 18.48 -24.71
C GLU A 38 0.00 18.25 -23.61
N THR A 39 1.22 18.78 -23.78
CA THR A 39 2.29 18.65 -22.79
C THR A 39 1.91 19.31 -21.46
N VAL A 40 1.31 20.51 -21.50
CA VAL A 40 0.87 21.23 -20.31
C VAL A 40 -0.29 20.49 -19.63
N TRP A 41 -1.27 20.03 -20.41
CA TRP A 41 -2.40 19.26 -19.88
C TRP A 41 -1.95 17.99 -19.16
N ASN A 42 -1.01 17.24 -19.75
CA ASN A 42 -0.47 16.02 -19.15
C ASN A 42 0.24 16.32 -17.83
N LYS A 43 1.02 17.40 -17.75
CA LYS A 43 1.68 17.82 -16.50
C LYS A 43 0.70 18.24 -15.42
N ILE A 44 -0.34 19.00 -15.76
CA ILE A 44 -1.39 19.39 -14.79
C ILE A 44 -2.10 18.15 -14.26
N THR A 45 -2.42 17.20 -15.13
CA THR A 45 -3.04 15.93 -14.75
C THR A 45 -2.14 15.11 -13.83
N GLU A 46 -0.85 15.01 -14.14
CA GLU A 46 0.13 14.33 -13.30
C GLU A 46 0.25 14.98 -11.92
N MET A 47 0.35 16.31 -11.86
CA MET A 47 0.42 17.06 -10.60
C MET A 47 -0.83 16.86 -9.74
N PHE A 48 -2.02 16.88 -10.34
CA PHE A 48 -3.28 16.63 -9.63
C PHE A 48 -3.32 15.19 -9.05
N ASN A 49 -2.90 14.20 -9.82
CA ASN A 49 -2.85 12.81 -9.33
C ASN A 49 -1.80 12.63 -8.22
N LEU A 50 -0.67 13.32 -8.28
CA LEU A 50 0.33 13.34 -7.22
C LEU A 50 -0.19 14.01 -5.94
N TRP A 51 -0.98 15.07 -6.10
CA TRP A 51 -1.61 15.77 -4.98
C TRP A 51 -2.55 14.85 -4.19
N GLY A 52 -3.40 14.07 -4.86
CA GLY A 52 -4.25 13.10 -4.14
C GLY A 52 -3.48 11.96 -3.48
N GLN A 53 -2.41 11.48 -4.10
CA GLN A 53 -1.54 10.49 -3.45
C GLN A 53 -0.90 11.04 -2.18
N TYR A 54 -0.56 12.33 -2.18
CA TYR A 54 0.01 13.01 -1.02
C TYR A 54 -1.04 13.19 0.10
N GLU A 55 -2.27 13.59 -0.25
CA GLU A 55 -3.37 13.83 0.68
C GLU A 55 -3.72 12.59 1.53
N TYR A 56 -3.59 11.40 0.95
CA TYR A 56 -3.88 10.12 1.62
C TYR A 56 -2.62 9.28 1.87
N SER A 57 -1.45 9.91 1.96
CA SER A 57 -0.15 9.21 2.02
C SER A 57 0.13 8.46 3.33
N THR A 58 -0.46 8.89 4.45
CA THR A 58 -0.20 8.31 5.77
C THR A 58 -1.46 7.71 6.39
N ASP A 59 -1.28 6.70 7.25
CA ASP A 59 -2.40 6.08 7.96
C ASP A 59 -3.12 7.07 8.88
N LEU A 60 -2.39 8.05 9.44
CA LEU A 60 -3.01 9.13 10.21
C LEU A 60 -3.96 9.97 9.35
N LEU A 61 -3.51 10.41 8.17
CA LEU A 61 -4.32 11.22 7.26
C LEU A 61 -5.56 10.45 6.79
N LYS A 62 -5.41 9.18 6.42
CA LYS A 62 -6.53 8.31 6.03
C LYS A 62 -7.55 8.16 7.17
N ARG A 63 -7.10 7.95 8.41
CA ARG A 63 -7.97 7.82 9.59
C ARG A 63 -8.70 9.12 9.91
N LEU A 64 -8.03 10.27 9.81
CA LEU A 64 -8.63 11.57 10.08
C LEU A 64 -9.67 11.97 9.04
N GLN A 65 -9.46 11.59 7.77
CA GLN A 65 -10.32 12.01 6.66
C GLN A 65 -11.45 11.00 6.37
N GLY A 66 -11.13 9.70 6.29
CA GLY A 66 -12.09 8.65 5.92
C GLY A 66 -12.57 7.78 7.09
N GLY A 67 -11.96 7.93 8.28
CA GLY A 67 -12.19 7.02 9.41
C GLY A 67 -13.61 7.03 9.96
N GLU A 68 -14.27 8.19 10.03
CA GLU A 68 -15.63 8.26 10.59
C GLU A 68 -16.65 7.60 9.65
N LEU A 69 -16.53 7.82 8.33
CA LEU A 69 -17.37 7.12 7.35
C LEU A 69 -17.13 5.61 7.39
N TRP A 70 -15.87 5.17 7.46
CA TRP A 70 -15.56 3.76 7.57
C TRP A 70 -16.13 3.13 8.84
N LYS A 71 -16.03 3.83 9.98
CA LYS A 71 -16.59 3.38 11.26
C LYS A 71 -18.12 3.21 11.18
N GLU A 72 -18.82 4.12 10.51
CA GLU A 72 -20.26 4.02 10.32
C GLU A 72 -20.64 2.83 9.42
N ILE A 73 -19.97 2.69 8.27
CA ILE A 73 -20.16 1.56 7.34
C ILE A 73 -19.90 0.25 8.07
N PHE A 74 -18.79 0.16 8.81
CA PHE A 74 -18.40 -1.01 9.57
C PHE A 74 -19.48 -1.35 10.61
N ALA A 75 -19.93 -0.38 11.42
CA ALA A 75 -21.00 -0.63 12.40
C ALA A 75 -22.27 -1.21 11.76
N ARG A 76 -22.67 -0.71 10.57
CA ARG A 76 -23.81 -1.27 9.81
C ARG A 76 -23.55 -2.71 9.36
N LEU A 77 -22.37 -2.99 8.84
CA LEU A 77 -21.95 -4.34 8.46
C LEU A 77 -21.93 -5.29 9.67
N ASN A 78 -21.42 -4.85 10.84
CA ASN A 78 -21.43 -5.64 12.07
C ASN A 78 -22.84 -6.02 12.50
N ASN A 79 -23.77 -5.06 12.45
CA ASN A 79 -25.15 -5.29 12.86
C ASN A 79 -25.83 -6.29 11.92
N LEU A 80 -25.64 -6.15 10.61
CA LEU A 80 -26.15 -7.10 9.60
C LEU A 80 -25.67 -8.55 9.82
N MET A 81 -24.48 -8.73 10.40
CA MET A 81 -23.92 -10.06 10.67
C MET A 81 -24.36 -10.68 12.00
N LYS A 82 -24.57 -9.86 13.03
CA LYS A 82 -25.00 -10.32 14.36
C LYS A 82 -26.48 -10.66 14.40
N GLU A 83 -27.27 -9.89 13.66
CA GLU A 83 -28.71 -10.04 13.62
C GLU A 83 -29.10 -11.14 12.63
N HIS A 84 -29.53 -12.29 13.17
CA HIS A 84 -30.27 -13.31 12.40
C HIS A 84 -31.68 -12.83 11.99
N SER A 85 -32.00 -11.55 12.21
CA SER A 85 -33.29 -10.93 11.92
C SER A 85 -33.51 -10.73 10.43
N THR A 86 -34.77 -10.69 10.03
CA THR A 86 -35.22 -10.21 8.72
C THR A 86 -34.58 -8.86 8.40
N TRP A 87 -33.74 -8.81 7.37
CA TRP A 87 -33.09 -7.57 6.93
C TRP A 87 -34.13 -6.57 6.43
N GLU A 88 -34.53 -5.62 7.28
CA GLU A 88 -35.43 -4.53 6.89
C GLU A 88 -34.76 -3.63 5.83
N GLN A 89 -33.48 -3.30 6.04
CA GLN A 89 -32.68 -2.48 5.14
C GLN A 89 -31.64 -3.34 4.40
N LYS A 90 -31.78 -3.46 3.08
CA LYS A 90 -30.91 -4.28 2.22
C LYS A 90 -29.78 -3.49 1.54
N MET A 91 -29.87 -2.16 1.51
CA MET A 91 -28.90 -1.30 0.84
C MET A 91 -28.77 0.02 1.58
N TYR A 92 -27.53 0.50 1.68
CA TYR A 92 -27.21 1.85 2.10
C TYR A 92 -26.46 2.53 0.96
N ALA A 93 -26.94 3.69 0.54
CA ALA A 93 -26.33 4.49 -0.51
C ALA A 93 -25.79 5.79 0.09
N TYR A 94 -24.54 6.10 -0.20
CA TYR A 94 -23.88 7.34 0.19
C TYR A 94 -23.56 8.12 -1.07
N SER A 95 -24.18 9.27 -1.25
CA SER A 95 -23.83 10.22 -2.32
C SER A 95 -22.83 11.22 -1.75
N ALA A 96 -21.66 11.29 -2.36
CA ALA A 96 -20.53 12.05 -1.84
C ALA A 96 -19.63 12.54 -3.00
N HIS A 97 -18.42 12.95 -2.65
CA HIS A 97 -17.43 13.49 -3.58
C HIS A 97 -16.37 12.45 -3.94
N ASP A 98 -15.62 12.72 -5.00
CA ASP A 98 -14.44 11.97 -5.43
C ASP A 98 -13.40 11.81 -4.31
N ASP A 99 -13.14 12.83 -3.50
CA ASP A 99 -12.28 12.75 -2.31
C ASP A 99 -12.76 11.68 -1.30
N THR A 100 -14.07 11.55 -1.14
CA THR A 100 -14.66 10.54 -0.25
C THR A 100 -14.35 9.13 -0.72
N LEU A 101 -14.40 8.90 -2.03
CA LEU A 101 -14.03 7.62 -2.61
C LEU A 101 -12.50 7.44 -2.59
N ALA A 102 -11.73 8.47 -2.92
CA ALA A 102 -10.28 8.43 -2.95
C ALA A 102 -9.69 8.03 -1.59
N VAL A 103 -10.19 8.59 -0.49
CA VAL A 103 -9.77 8.20 0.87
C VAL A 103 -10.18 6.78 1.21
N LEU A 104 -11.41 6.36 0.89
CA LEU A 104 -11.87 4.98 1.15
C LEU A 104 -11.06 3.95 0.37
N LEU A 105 -10.79 4.21 -0.92
CA LEU A 105 -9.97 3.35 -1.76
C LEU A 105 -8.55 3.24 -1.18
N SER A 106 -7.98 4.36 -0.74
CA SER A 106 -6.66 4.41 -0.11
C SER A 106 -6.61 3.68 1.25
N MET A 107 -7.69 3.72 2.03
CA MET A 107 -7.85 2.94 3.27
C MET A 107 -7.90 1.43 3.02
N PHE A 108 -8.46 1.00 1.88
CA PHE A 108 -8.45 -0.40 1.44
C PHE A 108 -7.13 -0.83 0.80
N GLY A 109 -6.09 -0.01 0.90
CA GLY A 109 -4.73 -0.32 0.44
C GLY A 109 -4.53 -0.14 -1.06
N MET A 110 -5.46 0.48 -1.76
CA MET A 110 -5.27 0.79 -3.17
C MET A 110 -4.38 2.00 -3.36
N LYS A 111 -3.50 1.90 -4.36
CA LYS A 111 -2.74 3.05 -4.82
C LYS A 111 -3.63 3.90 -5.72
N LEU A 112 -3.89 5.14 -5.31
CA LEU A 112 -4.62 6.12 -6.10
C LEU A 112 -3.76 6.59 -7.28
N THR A 113 -3.86 5.92 -8.43
CA THR A 113 -3.11 6.31 -9.65
C THR A 113 -3.82 7.42 -10.43
N ALA A 114 -5.14 7.52 -10.27
CA ALA A 114 -5.99 8.58 -10.77
C ALA A 114 -7.13 8.81 -9.78
N TYR A 115 -7.65 10.04 -9.74
CA TYR A 115 -8.85 10.34 -8.97
C TYR A 115 -10.09 9.66 -9.55
N PRO A 116 -11.09 9.35 -8.71
CA PRO A 116 -12.37 8.82 -9.17
C PRO A 116 -13.06 9.76 -10.19
N PRO A 117 -13.28 9.37 -11.47
CA PRO A 117 -14.16 10.10 -12.39
C PRO A 117 -15.60 10.33 -11.92
N TYR A 118 -16.33 11.15 -12.68
CA TYR A 118 -17.76 11.36 -12.43
C TYR A 118 -18.56 10.07 -12.43
N ALA A 119 -19.51 9.99 -11.48
CA ALA A 119 -20.36 8.81 -11.23
C ALA A 119 -19.58 7.54 -10.83
N ALA A 120 -18.37 7.71 -10.33
CA ALA A 120 -17.65 6.72 -9.54
C ALA A 120 -18.56 5.99 -8.54
N LEU A 121 -18.34 4.68 -8.37
CA LEU A 121 -19.05 3.91 -7.37
C LEU A 121 -18.11 2.91 -6.70
N VAL A 122 -18.11 2.94 -5.37
CA VAL A 122 -17.60 1.86 -4.52
C VAL A 122 -18.80 1.10 -3.98
N LEU A 123 -18.92 -0.16 -4.38
CA LEU A 123 -19.95 -1.06 -3.87
C LEU A 123 -19.34 -2.03 -2.87
N LEU A 124 -19.90 -2.08 -1.66
CA LEU A 124 -19.58 -3.06 -0.63
C LEU A 124 -20.72 -4.06 -0.54
N GLU A 125 -20.45 -5.30 -0.92
CA GLU A 125 -21.43 -6.39 -0.97
C GLU A 125 -21.13 -7.41 0.12
N THR A 126 -22.14 -7.76 0.91
CA THR A 126 -22.06 -8.87 1.86
C THR A 126 -22.75 -10.11 1.30
N HIS A 127 -22.06 -11.24 1.33
CA HIS A 127 -22.58 -12.54 0.91
C HIS A 127 -22.59 -13.49 2.09
N ARG A 128 -23.66 -14.28 2.25
CA ARG A 128 -23.74 -15.36 3.25
C ARG A 128 -23.60 -16.71 2.55
N ILE A 129 -22.43 -17.34 2.67
CA ILE A 129 -22.11 -18.63 2.07
C ILE A 129 -21.67 -19.57 3.19
N ASP A 130 -22.31 -20.74 3.31
CA ASP A 130 -21.96 -21.75 4.34
C ASP A 130 -21.81 -21.19 5.76
N ASN A 131 -22.73 -20.29 6.14
CA ASN A 131 -22.74 -19.60 7.44
C ASN A 131 -21.54 -18.65 7.69
N GLN A 132 -20.78 -18.31 6.64
CA GLN A 132 -19.73 -17.30 6.66
C GLN A 132 -20.19 -16.03 5.92
N PHE A 133 -19.78 -14.87 6.42
CA PHE A 133 -19.99 -13.59 5.77
C PHE A 133 -18.75 -13.18 4.98
N ILE A 134 -18.94 -12.84 3.71
CA ILE A 134 -17.87 -12.39 2.82
C ILE A 134 -18.19 -10.95 2.43
N LEU A 135 -17.23 -10.04 2.68
CA LEU A 135 -17.28 -8.68 2.16
C LEU A 135 -16.53 -8.62 0.83
N GLN A 136 -17.23 -8.27 -0.24
CA GLN A 136 -16.65 -7.96 -1.52
C GLN A 136 -16.75 -6.46 -1.77
N TRP A 137 -15.74 -5.87 -2.37
CA TRP A 137 -15.81 -4.50 -2.83
C TRP A 137 -15.55 -4.42 -4.34
N LYS A 138 -16.21 -3.48 -5.03
CA LYS A 138 -16.07 -3.25 -6.48
C LYS A 138 -15.91 -1.75 -6.74
N ASN A 139 -14.89 -1.36 -7.53
CA ASN A 139 -14.85 -0.05 -8.19
C ASN A 139 -15.52 -0.21 -9.57
N LEU A 140 -16.48 0.66 -9.90
CA LEU A 140 -17.19 0.60 -11.19
C LEU A 140 -16.64 1.54 -12.27
N GLU A 141 -15.47 2.15 -12.07
CA GLU A 141 -14.82 3.03 -13.06
C GLU A 141 -13.94 2.28 -14.06
N ALA A 142 -13.51 1.09 -13.66
CA ALA A 142 -12.90 0.05 -14.46
C ALA A 142 -13.27 -1.23 -13.71
N ALA A 143 -13.77 -2.26 -14.41
CA ALA A 143 -14.20 -3.52 -13.80
C ALA A 143 -13.03 -4.32 -13.17
N THR A 144 -12.33 -3.75 -12.19
CA THR A 144 -11.33 -4.41 -11.36
C THR A 144 -12.01 -4.82 -10.07
N SER A 145 -12.51 -6.04 -10.06
CA SER A 145 -12.91 -6.74 -8.85
C SER A 145 -11.65 -7.15 -8.08
N ASN A 146 -11.15 -6.31 -7.19
CA ASN A 146 -10.12 -6.74 -6.25
C ASN A 146 -10.82 -7.38 -5.05
N PHE A 147 -10.72 -8.70 -4.97
CA PHE A 147 -11.20 -9.45 -3.83
C PHE A 147 -10.22 -9.29 -2.66
N ILE A 148 -10.69 -8.70 -1.56
CA ILE A 148 -9.99 -8.75 -0.28
C ILE A 148 -10.93 -9.47 0.69
N PRO A 149 -10.66 -10.74 1.02
CA PRO A 149 -11.42 -11.42 2.06
C PRO A 149 -11.09 -10.75 3.38
N LEU A 150 -12.03 -9.97 3.92
CA LEU A 150 -11.93 -9.46 5.29
C LEU A 150 -12.30 -10.61 6.23
N ASN A 151 -11.29 -11.18 6.89
CA ASN A 151 -11.52 -12.09 8.00
C ASN A 151 -12.04 -11.28 9.20
N TRP A 152 -13.31 -11.48 9.51
CA TRP A 152 -14.07 -10.72 10.51
C TRP A 152 -13.55 -10.84 11.95
N GLU A 153 -12.84 -11.92 12.27
CA GLU A 153 -12.20 -12.10 13.58
C GLU A 153 -10.93 -11.23 13.76
N MET A 154 -10.48 -10.56 12.70
CA MET A 154 -9.36 -9.62 12.75
C MET A 154 -9.85 -8.18 12.75
N GLU A 155 -9.98 -7.66 13.98
CA GLU A 155 -9.81 -6.27 14.43
C GLU A 155 -10.25 -5.12 13.49
N CYS A 156 -11.09 -4.24 14.06
CA CYS A 156 -11.76 -3.05 13.50
C CYS A 156 -10.87 -1.97 12.83
N ASP A 157 -9.64 -2.31 12.46
CA ASP A 157 -8.64 -1.43 11.91
C ASP A 157 -8.05 -2.06 10.63
N PRO A 158 -8.41 -1.58 9.42
CA PRO A 158 -7.83 -2.06 8.16
C PRO A 158 -6.30 -1.89 8.09
N PHE A 159 -5.72 -1.03 8.95
CA PHE A 159 -4.27 -0.83 9.07
C PHE A 159 -3.57 -1.92 9.90
N VAL A 160 -4.30 -2.64 10.77
CA VAL A 160 -3.74 -3.79 11.53
C VAL A 160 -3.52 -5.00 10.62
N LEU A 161 -4.38 -5.21 9.62
CA LEU A 161 -4.21 -6.27 8.62
C LEU A 161 -2.91 -6.07 7.82
N TYR A 162 -2.68 -4.85 7.32
CA TYR A 162 -1.45 -4.51 6.59
C TYR A 162 -0.20 -4.67 7.47
N ARG A 163 -0.26 -4.21 8.73
CA ARG A 163 0.86 -4.34 9.67
C ARG A 163 1.17 -5.80 9.97
N LYS A 164 0.16 -6.65 10.22
CA LYS A 164 0.36 -8.10 10.45
C LYS A 164 0.94 -8.80 9.21
N MET A 165 0.45 -8.49 8.01
CA MET A 165 0.98 -9.06 6.76
C MET A 165 2.42 -8.59 6.47
N SER A 166 2.73 -7.31 6.70
CA SER A 166 4.09 -6.76 6.55
C SER A 166 5.06 -7.35 7.57
N THR A 167 4.65 -7.51 8.83
CA THR A 167 5.49 -8.12 9.87
C THR A 167 5.78 -9.57 9.54
N PHE A 168 4.78 -10.35 9.08
CA PHE A 168 4.97 -11.74 8.66
C PHE A 168 5.95 -11.86 7.47
N GLY A 169 5.87 -10.96 6.49
CA GLY A 169 6.82 -10.89 5.37
C GLY A 169 8.26 -10.59 5.82
N LEU A 170 8.43 -9.67 6.78
CA LEU A 170 9.75 -9.37 7.37
C LEU A 170 10.31 -10.56 8.17
N PHE A 171 9.47 -11.31 8.88
CA PHE A 171 9.88 -12.52 9.59
C PHE A 171 10.33 -13.64 8.64
N ILE A 172 9.61 -13.89 7.54
CA ILE A 172 10.02 -14.87 6.51
C ILE A 172 11.34 -14.47 5.85
N SER A 173 11.52 -13.18 5.57
CA SER A 173 12.76 -12.64 5.02
C SER A 173 13.94 -12.87 5.98
N MET A 174 13.75 -12.60 7.27
CA MET A 174 14.76 -12.86 8.32
C MET A 174 15.15 -14.33 8.42
N ILE A 175 14.18 -15.25 8.42
CA ILE A 175 14.46 -16.70 8.47
C ILE A 175 15.26 -17.14 7.23
N SER A 176 14.91 -16.62 6.06
CA SER A 176 15.59 -16.94 4.81
C SER A 176 17.05 -16.45 4.81
N ILE A 177 17.31 -15.25 5.32
CA ILE A 177 18.67 -14.70 5.44
C ILE A 177 19.51 -15.52 6.42
N VAL A 178 18.96 -15.89 7.58
CA VAL A 178 19.65 -16.73 8.56
C VAL A 178 20.00 -18.10 7.97
N ALA A 179 19.06 -18.74 7.26
CA ALA A 179 19.31 -20.02 6.60
C ALA A 179 20.42 -19.95 5.55
N VAL A 180 20.47 -18.87 4.76
CA VAL A 180 21.54 -18.62 3.77
C VAL A 180 22.90 -18.45 4.45
N ILE A 181 22.98 -17.66 5.53
CA ILE A 181 24.22 -17.45 6.29
C ILE A 181 24.68 -18.77 6.93
N SER A 182 23.78 -19.53 7.56
CA SER A 182 24.10 -20.84 8.13
C SER A 182 24.62 -21.82 7.07
N CYS A 183 24.04 -21.82 5.86
CA CYS A 183 24.49 -22.66 4.76
C CYS A 183 25.90 -22.26 4.26
N GLN A 184 26.20 -20.96 4.19
CA GLN A 184 27.54 -20.47 3.83
C GLN A 184 28.60 -20.82 4.88
N ILE A 185 28.26 -20.70 6.18
CA ILE A 185 29.13 -21.11 7.29
C ILE A 185 29.38 -22.62 7.24
N LEU A 186 28.36 -23.44 7.02
CA LEU A 186 28.52 -24.89 6.89
C LEU A 186 29.42 -25.26 5.70
N LYS A 187 29.24 -24.59 4.54
CA LYS A 187 30.05 -24.81 3.34
C LYS A 187 31.53 -24.47 3.58
N THR A 188 31.83 -23.39 4.29
CA THR A 188 33.21 -23.02 4.62
C THR A 188 33.85 -24.00 5.62
N HIS A 189 33.10 -24.49 6.62
CA HIS A 189 33.58 -25.53 7.53
C HIS A 189 33.84 -26.88 6.82
N LEU A 190 32.96 -27.30 5.92
CA LEU A 190 33.16 -28.53 5.13
C LEU A 190 34.36 -28.41 4.17
N MET A 191 34.56 -27.24 3.55
CA MET A 191 35.74 -26.99 2.70
C MET A 191 37.04 -27.02 3.51
N LYS A 192 37.09 -26.40 4.70
CA LYS A 192 38.25 -26.51 5.61
C LYS A 192 38.53 -27.95 6.03
N ARG A 193 37.50 -28.76 6.28
CA ARG A 193 37.63 -30.17 6.65
C ARG A 193 38.16 -31.03 5.50
N LYS A 194 37.83 -30.68 4.25
CA LYS A 194 38.33 -31.36 3.04
C LYS A 194 39.79 -31.03 2.73
N VAL A 195 40.25 -29.81 3.05
CA VAL A 195 41.65 -29.37 2.86
C VAL A 195 42.60 -30.00 3.89
N TYR A 196 42.11 -30.36 5.08
CA TYR A 196 42.92 -31.04 6.12
C TYR A 196 43.03 -32.56 5.95
N GLY A 197 42.27 -33.17 5.03
CA GLY A 197 42.12 -34.63 4.94
C GLY A 197 43.02 -35.33 3.92
N ASP A 198 43.85 -34.62 3.17
CA ASP A 198 44.61 -35.24 2.08
C ASP A 198 45.94 -34.52 1.82
N ARG A 199 46.88 -34.64 2.78
CA ARG A 199 48.34 -34.61 2.59
C ARG A 199 49.07 -34.83 3.91
N THR A 200 49.62 -36.03 4.05
CA THR A 200 50.61 -36.43 5.07
C THR A 200 52.01 -36.00 4.66
N VAL A 201 52.61 -35.04 5.37
CA VAL A 201 54.08 -34.97 5.57
C VAL A 201 54.35 -34.37 6.96
N LEU A 202 55.00 -35.15 7.82
CA LEU A 202 55.75 -34.73 9.01
C LEU A 202 57.16 -35.36 8.87
N PRO A 203 58.17 -34.90 9.60
CA PRO A 203 58.94 -33.66 9.42
C PRO A 203 60.40 -33.99 9.02
N SER A 204 61.15 -33.04 8.43
CA SER A 204 62.61 -33.14 8.41
C SER A 204 63.18 -32.20 9.46
N ASP A 205 64.06 -32.73 10.31
CA ASP A 205 64.72 -32.13 11.48
C ASP A 205 65.65 -30.93 11.18
N ALA A 206 65.25 -30.01 10.29
CA ALA A 206 66.04 -28.84 9.89
C ALA A 206 65.45 -27.50 10.34
N ASP A 207 64.20 -27.44 10.83
CA ASP A 207 63.57 -26.18 11.27
C ASP A 207 63.49 -26.01 12.80
N VAL A 208 64.19 -26.86 13.55
CA VAL A 208 64.57 -26.59 14.95
C VAL A 208 65.71 -25.57 14.94
N ALA A 209 65.42 -24.27 14.88
CA ALA A 209 66.41 -23.23 15.20
C ALA A 209 65.89 -21.81 15.51
N LEU A 210 64.65 -21.43 15.15
CA LEU A 210 64.28 -20.00 15.13
C LEU A 210 63.18 -19.56 16.11
N LEU A 211 62.78 -20.39 17.07
CA LEU A 211 61.81 -19.99 18.12
C LEU A 211 62.33 -20.21 19.54
N ARG A 212 63.66 -20.19 19.73
CA ARG A 212 64.25 -19.86 21.04
C ARG A 212 64.32 -18.34 21.16
N GLU A 213 64.13 -17.90 22.41
CA GLU A 213 64.20 -16.52 22.92
C GLU A 213 62.87 -15.78 22.76
N ASP A 214 61.99 -15.80 23.77
CA ASP A 214 62.07 -14.97 24.98
C ASP A 214 62.56 -13.56 24.69
N VAL A 215 61.76 -12.58 25.11
CA VAL A 215 62.13 -11.31 25.76
C VAL A 215 61.16 -10.19 25.33
N ILE A 216 60.21 -9.90 26.23
CA ILE A 216 59.97 -8.57 26.83
C ILE A 216 60.25 -7.37 25.91
N ARG A 217 59.18 -6.69 25.46
CA ARG A 217 58.73 -5.36 25.92
C ARG A 217 57.62 -4.81 25.01
#